data_AF-A0A2W4SWA0-F1
#
_entry.id   AF-A0A2W4SWA0-F1
#
_cell.length_a   1.000
_cell.length_b   1.000
_cell.length_c   1.000
_cell.angle_alpha   90.00
_cell.angle_beta   90.00
_cell.angle_gamma   90.00
#
_symmetry.space_group_name_H-M   'P 1'
#
loop_
_entity.id
_entity.type
_entity.pdbx_description
1 polymer ?
#
loop_
_entity_poly.entity_id
_entity_poly.type
_entity_poly.pdbx_seq_one_letter_code
_entity_poly.pdbx_strand_id
1 'polypeptide(L)'
;MDKRRKRLLSHFKSIKEPVALPTVQTMDIGLEYVAASSEGANTTLGRYGSWPVLGPFILKTEDIRRLQQIAVEGSKSQPFAGMQIDYVWQEVEEMFAYRHMEESERLEFQSDFVKAIIEQKCNHDSKLYVYFHKFDPELPFFFKTRDEVINCFMLSEDLTSWDEMTTRGA
;
A
#
# COMPACT_ATOMS: atom_id res chain seq x y z
N MET A 1 3.02 27.25 -2.53
CA MET A 1 3.07 25.97 -1.78
C MET A 1 3.17 26.29 -0.30
N ASP A 2 2.17 25.92 0.49
CA ASP A 2 2.11 26.16 1.94
C ASP A 2 3.34 25.55 2.67
N LYS A 3 3.81 26.21 3.75
CA LYS A 3 4.94 25.78 4.59
C LYS A 3 4.76 24.34 5.08
N ARG A 4 3.52 23.93 5.35
CA ARG A 4 3.13 22.56 5.71
C ARG A 4 3.47 21.55 4.61
N ARG A 5 2.98 21.79 3.39
CA ARG A 5 3.23 20.94 2.22
C ARG A 5 4.74 20.82 1.92
N LYS A 6 5.51 21.89 2.12
CA LYS A 6 6.98 21.84 1.97
C LYS A 6 7.67 20.93 2.99
N ARG A 7 7.23 20.91 4.26
CA ARG A 7 7.78 20.04 5.30
C ARG A 7 7.47 18.56 5.02
N LEU A 8 6.21 18.25 4.70
CA LEU A 8 5.78 16.89 4.32
C LEU A 8 6.58 16.35 3.13
N LEU A 9 6.70 17.14 2.07
CA LEU A 9 7.49 16.79 0.89
C LEU A 9 8.97 16.51 1.23
N SER A 10 9.56 17.34 2.09
CA SER A 10 10.94 17.14 2.55
C SER A 10 11.10 15.84 3.35
N HIS A 11 10.13 15.51 4.19
CA HIS A 11 10.15 14.28 4.98
C HIS A 11 10.00 13.03 4.11
N PHE A 12 9.02 13.00 3.20
CA PHE A 12 8.86 11.89 2.24
C PHE A 12 10.12 11.63 1.40
N LYS A 13 10.83 12.69 1.01
CA LYS A 13 12.10 12.58 0.26
C LYS A 13 13.25 12.04 1.11
N SER A 14 13.21 12.19 2.43
CA SER A 14 14.28 11.76 3.34
C SER A 14 14.29 10.25 3.65
N ILE A 15 13.15 9.57 3.49
CA ILE A 15 13.01 8.14 3.78
C ILE A 15 13.75 7.35 2.68
N LYS A 16 14.80 6.60 3.00
CA LYS A 16 15.70 6.03 1.96
C LYS A 16 15.10 4.80 1.27
N GLU A 17 14.56 3.86 2.03
CA GLU A 17 13.91 2.65 1.51
C GLU A 17 12.81 2.22 2.50
N PRO A 18 11.52 2.22 2.11
CA PRO A 18 10.47 1.86 3.02
C PRO A 18 10.32 0.34 3.05
N VAL A 19 10.60 -0.28 4.19
CA VAL A 19 9.77 -1.41 4.60
C VAL A 19 8.66 -0.76 5.40
N ALA A 20 7.51 -0.51 4.77
CA ALA A 20 6.31 -0.26 5.56
C ALA A 20 6.05 -1.58 6.30
N LEU A 21 6.48 -1.62 7.56
CA LEU A 21 6.11 -2.68 8.47
C LEU A 21 4.61 -2.55 8.71
N PRO A 22 3.88 -3.67 8.83
CA PRO A 22 2.45 -3.63 9.12
C PRO A 22 2.21 -2.73 10.33
N THR A 23 1.41 -1.68 10.12
CA THR A 23 0.89 -0.86 11.21
C THR A 23 0.18 -1.79 12.18
N VAL A 24 0.71 -1.85 13.39
CA VAL A 24 0.19 -2.66 14.49
C VAL A 24 -1.32 -2.45 14.60
N GLN A 25 -2.02 -3.58 14.73
CA GLN A 25 -3.47 -3.67 14.97
C GLN A 25 -3.89 -2.78 16.14
N THR A 26 -4.82 -1.85 15.91
CA THR A 26 -5.62 -1.26 17.00
C THR A 26 -7.06 -1.09 16.54
N MET A 27 -7.85 -2.15 16.70
CA MET A 27 -9.29 -1.98 16.98
C MET A 27 -9.56 -2.71 18.30
N ASP A 28 -10.16 -1.97 19.24
CA ASP A 28 -10.90 -2.43 20.43
C ASP A 28 -10.32 -2.48 21.86
N ILE A 29 -9.10 -2.06 22.18
CA ILE A 29 -8.71 -1.90 23.60
C ILE A 29 -7.89 -0.61 23.79
N GLY A 30 -8.18 0.14 24.86
CA GLY A 30 -7.73 1.50 25.16
C GLY A 30 -6.32 1.90 24.70
N LEU A 31 -6.27 3.12 24.16
CA LEU A 31 -5.11 3.96 23.84
C LEU A 31 -3.83 3.67 24.64
N GLU A 32 -2.91 2.87 24.09
CA GLU A 32 -1.48 2.99 24.35
C GLU A 32 -0.70 2.85 23.03
N TYR A 33 -0.20 3.99 22.54
CA TYR A 33 0.61 4.09 21.33
C TYR A 33 2.05 3.64 21.60
N VAL A 34 2.40 2.40 21.24
CA VAL A 34 3.81 1.98 21.17
C VAL A 34 4.17 1.73 19.72
N ALA A 35 4.66 2.81 19.09
CA ALA A 35 5.18 2.82 17.73
C ALA A 35 6.57 2.17 17.69
N ALA A 36 6.70 1.03 17.01
CA ALA A 36 7.99 0.49 16.60
C ALA A 36 8.12 0.63 15.08
N SER A 37 8.52 1.80 14.61
CA SER A 37 9.19 1.94 13.30
C SER A 37 10.48 2.71 13.49
N SER A 38 11.57 2.17 12.92
CA SER A 38 12.85 2.84 12.86
C SER A 38 12.67 4.15 12.09
N GLU A 39 12.97 5.27 12.74
CA GLU A 39 12.99 6.63 12.19
C GLU A 39 11.63 7.28 11.92
N GLY A 40 10.85 7.57 12.98
CA GLY A 40 10.08 8.82 13.09
C GLY A 40 8.99 9.11 12.03
N ALA A 41 8.68 8.17 11.13
CA ALA A 41 7.65 8.34 10.11
C ALA A 41 6.23 8.36 10.70
N ASN A 42 6.07 7.81 11.92
CA ASN A 42 4.78 7.61 12.58
C ASN A 42 4.00 8.88 12.96
N THR A 43 4.66 10.05 13.01
CA THR A 43 4.08 11.26 13.61
C THR A 43 3.58 12.29 12.60
N THR A 44 3.99 12.19 11.33
CA THR A 44 3.74 13.26 10.34
C THR A 44 2.60 12.95 9.36
N LEU A 45 2.24 11.68 9.18
CA LEU A 45 1.27 11.25 8.16
C LEU A 45 -0.17 11.08 8.67
N GLY A 46 -0.45 11.40 9.94
CA GLY A 46 -1.80 11.36 10.49
C GLY A 46 -2.44 9.98 10.42
N ARG A 47 -3.53 9.84 9.65
CA ARG A 47 -4.29 8.60 9.43
C ARG A 47 -3.41 7.41 8.99
N TYR A 48 -2.22 7.68 8.45
CA TYR A 48 -1.35 6.65 7.89
C TYR A 48 -0.27 6.14 8.84
N GLY A 49 -0.06 6.76 10.01
CA GLY A 49 0.99 6.33 10.94
C GLY A 49 2.34 6.35 10.25
N SER A 50 2.81 5.23 9.71
CA SER A 50 4.06 5.04 8.97
C SER A 50 4.02 5.50 7.50
N TRP A 51 5.16 5.33 6.79
CA TRP A 51 5.23 5.46 5.34
C TRP A 51 4.05 4.72 4.68
N PRO A 52 3.28 5.39 3.79
CA PRO A 52 1.94 4.93 3.46
C PRO A 52 1.93 3.73 2.50
N VAL A 53 3.09 3.33 1.97
CA VAL A 53 3.17 2.46 0.78
C VAL A 53 4.18 1.34 0.95
N LEU A 54 3.78 0.11 0.69
CA LEU A 54 4.66 -1.06 0.69
C LEU A 54 5.59 -1.07 -0.54
N GLY A 55 6.78 -1.65 -0.39
CA GLY A 55 7.75 -1.83 -1.48
C GLY A 55 8.97 -0.89 -1.41
N PRO A 56 9.92 -0.99 -2.34
CA PRO A 56 9.69 -1.47 -3.70
C PRO A 56 9.67 -2.99 -3.82
N PHE A 57 8.64 -3.51 -4.49
CA PHE A 57 8.60 -4.87 -5.01
C PHE A 57 9.21 -4.88 -6.40
N ILE A 58 10.20 -5.74 -6.63
CA ILE A 58 10.82 -5.90 -7.94
C ILE A 58 10.01 -6.91 -8.73
N LEU A 59 9.46 -6.48 -9.86
CA LEU A 59 8.82 -7.36 -10.84
C LEU A 59 9.81 -7.74 -11.93
N LYS A 60 10.09 -9.04 -12.04
CA LYS A 60 10.91 -9.60 -13.12
C LYS A 60 10.07 -9.73 -14.38
N THR A 61 10.73 -9.86 -15.53
CA THR A 61 10.05 -10.14 -16.81
C THR A 61 9.20 -11.41 -16.76
N GLU A 62 9.66 -12.43 -16.04
CA GLU A 62 8.92 -13.68 -15.88
C GLU A 62 7.65 -13.51 -15.03
N ASP A 63 7.70 -12.66 -14.00
CA ASP A 63 6.53 -12.33 -13.20
C ASP A 63 5.45 -11.67 -14.06
N ILE A 64 5.84 -10.70 -14.91
CA ILE A 64 4.92 -10.01 -15.82
C ILE A 64 4.29 -10.99 -16.82
N ARG A 65 5.07 -11.90 -17.41
CA ARG A 65 4.55 -12.93 -18.33
C ARG A 65 3.54 -13.84 -17.64
N ARG A 66 3.84 -14.27 -16.41
CA ARG A 66 2.94 -15.11 -15.62
C ARG A 66 1.65 -14.37 -15.28
N LEU A 67 1.72 -13.09 -14.92
CA LEU A 67 0.53 -12.26 -14.68
C LEU A 67 -0.32 -12.09 -15.95
N GLN A 68 0.31 -11.89 -17.11
CA GLN A 68 -0.39 -11.85 -18.39
C GLN A 68 -1.09 -13.18 -18.72
N GLN A 69 -0.46 -14.31 -18.43
CA GLN A 69 -1.09 -15.62 -18.58
C GLN A 69 -2.30 -15.78 -17.64
N ILE A 70 -2.17 -15.38 -16.37
CA ILE A 70 -3.27 -15.38 -15.40
C ILE A 70 -4.42 -14.51 -15.88
N ALA A 71 -4.15 -13.33 -16.45
CA ALA A 71 -5.20 -12.45 -16.98
C ALA A 71 -6.00 -13.07 -18.13
N VAL A 72 -5.41 -14.01 -18.89
CA VAL A 72 -6.07 -14.73 -20.00
C VAL A 72 -6.75 -16.01 -19.53
N GLU A 73 -6.06 -16.80 -18.69
CA GLU A 73 -6.54 -18.10 -18.20
C GLU A 73 -7.60 -17.96 -17.09
N GLY A 74 -7.67 -16.80 -16.44
CA GLY A 74 -8.53 -16.53 -15.31
C GLY A 74 -7.85 -16.87 -13.98
N SER A 75 -8.67 -17.09 -12.95
CA SER A 75 -8.18 -17.23 -11.58
C SER A 75 -7.27 -18.46 -11.37
N LYS A 76 -6.23 -18.28 -10.56
CA LYS A 76 -5.40 -19.36 -10.01
C LYS A 76 -5.47 -19.34 -8.49
N SER A 77 -5.31 -20.51 -7.88
CA SER A 77 -5.27 -20.65 -6.41
C SER A 77 -4.10 -19.91 -5.76
N GLN A 78 -2.99 -19.73 -6.49
CA GLN A 78 -1.81 -19.00 -6.02
C GLN A 78 -1.22 -18.14 -7.16
N PRO A 79 -1.85 -17.00 -7.48
CA PRO A 79 -1.47 -16.18 -8.63
C PRO A 79 -0.04 -15.60 -8.50
N PHE A 80 0.38 -15.23 -7.28
CA PHE A 80 1.64 -14.51 -7.04
C PHE A 80 2.75 -15.34 -6.37
N ALA A 81 2.55 -16.65 -6.17
CA ALA A 81 3.53 -17.48 -5.46
C ALA A 81 4.95 -17.37 -6.04
N GLY A 82 5.92 -17.03 -5.19
CA GLY A 82 7.32 -16.83 -5.57
C GLY A 82 7.66 -15.42 -6.09
N MET A 83 6.68 -14.52 -6.19
CA MET A 83 6.89 -13.11 -6.51
C MET A 83 7.01 -12.29 -5.21
N GLN A 84 7.72 -11.16 -5.23
CA GLN A 84 7.79 -10.28 -4.05
C GLN A 84 6.43 -9.65 -3.70
N ILE A 85 5.57 -9.44 -4.71
CA ILE A 85 4.23 -8.89 -4.56
C ILE A 85 3.26 -9.83 -3.82
N ASP A 86 3.63 -11.11 -3.65
CA ASP A 86 2.84 -12.09 -2.90
C ASP A 86 2.56 -11.65 -1.47
N TYR A 87 3.46 -10.88 -0.85
CA TYR A 87 3.23 -10.30 0.46
C TYR A 87 1.97 -9.40 0.50
N VAL A 88 1.77 -8.56 -0.52
CA VAL A 88 0.57 -7.71 -0.61
C VAL A 88 -0.67 -8.58 -0.83
N TRP A 89 -0.55 -9.63 -1.63
CA TRP A 89 -1.66 -10.54 -1.89
C TRP A 89 -2.11 -11.27 -0.61
N GLN A 90 -1.17 -11.69 0.24
CA GLN A 90 -1.50 -12.30 1.53
C GLN A 90 -2.29 -11.34 2.44
N GLU A 91 -1.91 -10.06 2.49
CA GLU A 91 -2.68 -9.05 3.24
C GLU A 91 -4.09 -8.82 2.65
N VAL A 92 -4.25 -8.93 1.33
CA VAL A 92 -5.56 -8.90 0.64
C VAL A 92 -6.39 -10.13 0.98
N GLU A 93 -5.81 -11.32 1.02
CA GLU A 93 -6.51 -12.55 1.42
C GLU A 93 -7.00 -12.46 2.88
N GLU A 94 -6.21 -11.86 3.77
CA GLU A 94 -6.64 -11.58 5.14
C GLU A 94 -7.81 -10.58 5.19
N MET A 95 -7.81 -9.56 4.33
CA MET A 95 -8.94 -8.65 4.19
C MET A 95 -10.20 -9.38 3.71
N PHE A 96 -10.09 -10.29 2.73
CA PHE A 96 -11.22 -11.10 2.27
C PHE A 96 -11.82 -11.93 3.39
N ALA A 97 -10.96 -12.51 4.24
CA ALA A 97 -11.38 -13.29 5.40
C ALA A 97 -12.10 -12.40 6.42
N TYR A 98 -11.54 -11.22 6.73
CA TYR A 98 -12.11 -10.25 7.68
C TYR A 98 -13.47 -9.71 7.21
N ARG A 99 -13.63 -9.47 5.91
CA ARG A 99 -14.86 -8.94 5.31
C ARG A 99 -15.91 -10.01 5.01
N HIS A 100 -15.57 -11.29 5.17
CA HIS A 100 -16.42 -12.41 4.75
C HIS A 100 -16.86 -12.32 3.28
N MET A 101 -15.96 -11.88 2.39
CA MET A 101 -16.28 -11.75 0.95
C MET A 101 -16.61 -13.10 0.32
N GLU A 102 -17.56 -13.13 -0.59
CA GLU A 102 -17.96 -14.35 -1.31
C GLU A 102 -16.89 -14.77 -2.32
N GLU A 103 -16.85 -16.06 -2.68
CA GLU A 103 -15.84 -16.58 -3.61
C GLU A 103 -15.86 -15.83 -4.95
N SER A 104 -17.04 -15.54 -5.50
CA SER A 104 -17.17 -14.78 -6.76
C SER A 104 -16.56 -13.39 -6.69
N GLU A 105 -16.73 -12.67 -5.58
CA GLU A 105 -16.17 -11.33 -5.37
C GLU A 105 -14.65 -11.38 -5.24
N ARG A 106 -14.11 -12.41 -4.57
CA ARG A 106 -12.65 -12.63 -4.45
C ARG A 106 -12.02 -12.91 -5.81
N LEU A 107 -12.69 -13.69 -6.66
CA LEU A 107 -12.22 -14.01 -8.01
C LEU A 107 -12.21 -12.76 -8.91
N GLU A 108 -13.26 -11.94 -8.82
CA GLU A 108 -13.34 -10.65 -9.52
C GLU A 108 -12.21 -9.72 -9.05
N PHE A 109 -12.04 -9.56 -7.73
CA PHE A 109 -10.98 -8.76 -7.16
C PHE A 109 -9.58 -9.26 -7.58
N GLN A 110 -9.34 -10.57 -7.57
CA GLN A 110 -8.08 -11.15 -8.05
C GLN A 110 -7.81 -10.77 -9.51
N SER A 111 -8.83 -10.87 -10.37
CA SER A 111 -8.72 -10.49 -11.78
C SER A 111 -8.35 -9.01 -11.92
N ASP A 112 -9.02 -8.13 -11.18
CA ASP A 112 -8.78 -6.70 -11.27
C ASP A 112 -7.44 -6.28 -10.65
N PHE A 113 -7.01 -6.94 -9.57
CA PHE A 113 -5.68 -6.75 -9.00
C PHE A 113 -4.58 -7.11 -10.01
N VAL A 114 -4.72 -8.24 -10.70
CA VAL A 114 -3.77 -8.66 -11.75
C VAL A 114 -3.75 -7.65 -12.90
N LYS A 115 -4.92 -7.21 -13.38
CA LYS A 115 -5.03 -6.19 -14.44
C LYS A 115 -4.36 -4.89 -14.01
N ALA A 116 -4.63 -4.41 -12.79
CA ALA A 116 -4.07 -3.16 -12.27
C ALA A 116 -2.54 -3.17 -12.22
N ILE A 117 -1.91 -4.31 -11.92
CA ILE A 117 -0.45 -4.47 -12.00
C ILE A 117 0.04 -4.42 -13.45
N ILE A 118 -0.62 -5.14 -14.36
CA ILE A 118 -0.24 -5.18 -15.78
C ILE A 118 -0.35 -3.79 -16.43
N GLU A 119 -1.40 -3.03 -16.08
CA GLU A 119 -1.64 -1.67 -16.56
C GLU A 119 -0.55 -0.67 -16.17
N GLN A 120 0.24 -0.96 -15.14
CA GLN A 120 1.42 -0.15 -14.81
C GLN A 120 2.45 -0.14 -15.94
N LYS A 121 2.41 -1.11 -16.86
CA LYS A 121 3.38 -1.28 -17.96
C LYS A 121 4.81 -1.38 -17.41
N CYS A 122 4.98 -2.22 -16.40
CA CYS A 122 6.28 -2.54 -15.81
C CYS A 122 7.19 -3.19 -16.87
N ASN A 123 8.48 -2.82 -16.84
CA ASN A 123 9.56 -3.38 -17.66
C ASN A 123 10.46 -4.28 -16.79
N HIS A 124 11.59 -4.76 -17.35
CA HIS A 124 12.59 -5.55 -16.61
C HIS A 124 13.05 -4.84 -15.33
N ASP A 125 13.04 -5.54 -14.20
CA ASP A 125 13.37 -5.03 -12.86
C ASP A 125 12.60 -3.77 -12.44
N SER A 126 11.37 -3.61 -12.93
CA SER A 126 10.52 -2.51 -12.52
C SER A 126 10.23 -2.59 -11.02
N LYS A 127 10.43 -1.46 -10.35
CA LYS A 127 9.98 -1.25 -8.97
C LYS A 127 8.49 -0.95 -8.98
N LEU A 128 7.78 -1.64 -8.11
CA LEU A 128 6.37 -1.43 -7.84
C LEU A 128 6.21 -1.06 -6.36
N TYR A 129 5.48 0.01 -6.11
CA TYR A 129 5.11 0.47 -4.79
C TYR A 129 3.59 0.35 -4.66
N VAL A 130 3.10 -0.10 -3.52
CA VAL A 130 1.67 -0.41 -3.34
C VAL A 130 1.10 0.22 -2.08
N TYR A 131 0.10 1.07 -2.24
CA TYR A 131 -0.77 1.49 -1.14
C TYR A 131 -1.92 0.50 -1.01
N PHE A 132 -2.09 -0.09 0.16
CA PHE A 132 -3.19 -0.99 0.47
C PHE A 132 -3.73 -0.72 1.87
N HIS A 133 -5.05 -0.70 2.04
CA HIS A 133 -5.70 -0.50 3.33
C HIS A 133 -6.52 -1.74 3.69
N LYS A 134 -6.04 -2.53 4.65
CA LYS A 134 -6.59 -3.85 5.03
C LYS A 134 -8.07 -3.87 5.43
N PHE A 135 -8.64 -2.73 5.83
CA PHE A 135 -10.05 -2.63 6.20
C PHE A 135 -10.91 -1.96 5.12
N ASP A 136 -10.37 -1.75 3.92
CA ASP A 136 -11.04 -1.13 2.80
C ASP A 136 -10.99 -2.09 1.59
N PRO A 137 -12.13 -2.59 1.08
CA PRO A 137 -12.18 -3.55 -0.03
C PRO A 137 -11.89 -2.88 -1.38
N GLU A 138 -11.35 -1.68 -1.41
CA GLU A 138 -10.87 -1.05 -2.63
C GLU A 138 -9.59 -1.72 -3.14
N LEU A 139 -9.42 -1.69 -4.47
CA LEU A 139 -8.20 -2.16 -5.10
C LEU A 139 -7.00 -1.33 -4.62
N PRO A 140 -5.85 -1.97 -4.37
CA PRO A 140 -4.64 -1.23 -4.02
C PRO A 140 -4.25 -0.22 -5.10
N PHE A 141 -3.66 0.90 -4.68
CA PHE A 141 -3.04 1.83 -5.62
C PHE A 141 -1.60 1.40 -5.90
N PHE A 142 -1.25 1.34 -7.18
CA PHE A 142 0.06 0.93 -7.66
C PHE A 142 0.83 2.13 -8.19
N PHE A 143 2.12 2.21 -7.87
CA PHE A 143 3.01 3.27 -8.32
C PHE A 143 4.34 2.69 -8.80
N LYS A 144 4.92 3.26 -9.85
CA LYS A 144 6.22 2.86 -10.40
C LYS A 144 7.39 3.61 -9.78
N THR A 145 7.12 4.81 -9.27
CA THR A 145 8.16 5.67 -8.72
C THR A 145 7.75 6.23 -7.37
N ARG A 146 8.76 6.57 -6.58
CA ARG A 146 8.56 7.28 -5.32
C ARG A 146 7.93 8.66 -5.54
N ASP A 147 8.22 9.31 -6.66
CA ASP A 147 7.64 10.61 -6.97
C ASP A 147 6.14 10.49 -7.28
N GLU A 148 5.69 9.42 -7.94
CA GLU A 148 4.26 9.13 -8.13
C GLU A 148 3.54 8.94 -6.78
N VAL A 149 4.13 8.17 -5.86
CA VAL A 149 3.64 8.02 -4.48
C VAL A 149 3.49 9.39 -3.83
N ILE A 150 4.58 10.16 -3.78
CA ILE A 150 4.60 11.48 -3.13
C ILE A 150 3.54 12.40 -3.75
N ASN A 151 3.44 12.45 -5.08
CA ASN A 151 2.47 13.31 -5.76
C ASN A 151 1.03 12.91 -5.43
N CYS A 152 0.72 11.61 -5.40
CA CYS A 152 -0.60 11.12 -5.02
C CYS A 152 -0.99 11.59 -3.60
N PHE A 153 -0.11 11.40 -2.62
CA PHE A 153 -0.39 11.83 -1.24
C PHE A 153 -0.43 13.36 -1.14
N MET A 154 0.47 14.08 -1.79
CA MET A 154 0.51 15.55 -1.74
C MET A 154 -0.70 16.23 -2.41
N LEU A 155 -1.43 15.51 -3.24
CA LEU A 155 -2.69 15.95 -3.85
C LEU A 155 -3.93 15.59 -3.00
N SER A 156 -3.83 14.62 -2.10
CA SER A 156 -4.90 14.31 -1.15
C SER A 156 -5.15 15.51 -0.22
N GLU A 157 -6.41 15.95 -0.12
CA GLU A 157 -6.81 17.08 0.72
C GLU A 157 -6.76 16.75 2.22
N ASP A 158 -6.66 15.47 2.57
CA ASP A 158 -6.81 14.94 3.94
C ASP A 158 -5.49 14.69 4.69
N LEU A 159 -4.36 15.21 4.20
CA LEU A 159 -3.06 15.09 4.89
C LEU A 159 -3.04 15.91 6.19
N THR A 160 -3.68 15.39 7.23
CA THR A 160 -3.72 15.96 8.58
C THR A 160 -2.55 15.40 9.38
N SER A 161 -1.62 16.23 9.90
CA SER A 161 -0.57 15.71 10.78
C SER A 161 -1.16 15.25 12.11
N TRP A 162 -0.55 14.26 12.78
CA TRP A 162 -1.07 13.71 14.03
C TRP A 162 -1.23 14.78 15.13
N ASP A 163 -0.31 15.75 15.19
CA ASP A 163 -0.36 16.91 16.10
C ASP A 163 -1.66 17.73 15.99
N GLU A 164 -2.30 17.75 14.82
CA GLU A 164 -3.59 18.44 14.59
C GLU A 164 -4.81 17.56 14.96
N MET A 165 -4.68 16.23 14.89
CA MET A 165 -5.73 15.31 15.36
C MET A 165 -5.82 15.31 16.88
N THR A 166 -4.68 15.37 17.58
CA THR A 166 -4.64 15.45 19.05
C THR A 166 -5.18 16.77 19.60
N THR A 167 -5.09 17.86 18.83
CA THR A 167 -5.64 19.17 19.25
C THR A 167 -7.12 19.36 18.90
N ARG A 168 -7.69 18.55 18.00
CA ARG A 168 -9.14 18.56 17.71
C ARG A 168 -9.96 17.63 18.61
N GLY A 169 -9.30 16.73 19.34
CA GLY A 169 -9.91 15.80 20.29
C GLY A 169 -9.69 16.14 21.77
N ALA A 170 -9.15 17.33 22.08
CA ALA A 170 -8.95 17.84 23.44
C ALA A 170 -9.85 19.05 23.73
#